data_AF-A0A6P8VEG9-F1
#
_entry.id   AF-A0A6P8VEG9-F1
#
_cell.length_a   1.000
_cell.length_b   1.000
_cell.length_c   1.000
_cell.angle_alpha   90.00
_cell.angle_beta   90.00
_cell.angle_gamma   90.00
#
_symmetry.space_group_name_H-M   'P 1'
#
loop_
_entity.id
_entity.type
_entity.pdbx_description
1 polymer ?
#
loop_
_entity_poly.entity_id
_entity_poly.type
_entity_poly.pdbx_seq_one_letter_code
_entity_poly.pdbx_strand_id
1 'polypeptide(L)'
;MVRFKKGKTKKALDLWQQAGGRDFITRSLISHGFSEVNVTTEQWSSVTLTVFKSNKKEHLKWLRVIWGEDRRGVRTEVLQAALPNPKSPPATKVKKRKVDQQEQDAQGNLTWLWEKKDTEVVVAVLPSQMKGRMLLIRHCELCSLRPHQWLTGEVIEGVFHVAADKFAVLNKMYLLNHYTASVILFGDRTQLTSHSLPKVNFDNYEAVLSFVLVNNNHWKLLYIHANTSTVFLVDPAQSIKELDDTEHAAKRIQSIKIQ
;
A
#
# COMPACT_ATOMS: atom_id res chain seq x y z
N MET A 1 58.11 -13.32 -21.23
CA MET A 1 57.15 -12.55 -20.40
C MET A 1 55.76 -12.70 -21.00
N VAL A 2 54.88 -13.45 -20.33
CA VAL A 2 53.59 -13.91 -20.87
C VAL A 2 52.54 -12.80 -20.74
N ARG A 3 52.00 -12.32 -21.86
CA ARG A 3 50.79 -11.48 -21.88
C ARG A 3 49.56 -12.38 -21.85
N PHE A 4 48.91 -12.48 -20.70
CA PHE A 4 47.59 -13.08 -20.60
C PHE A 4 46.54 -12.16 -21.25
N LYS A 5 45.85 -12.66 -22.28
CA LYS A 5 44.59 -12.08 -22.78
C LYS A 5 43.51 -12.33 -21.73
N LYS A 6 43.02 -11.28 -21.07
CA LYS A 6 41.88 -11.41 -20.14
C LYS A 6 40.57 -11.50 -20.93
N GLY A 7 39.77 -12.49 -20.53
CA GLY A 7 38.62 -13.02 -21.25
C GLY A 7 37.45 -12.05 -21.44
N LYS A 8 36.59 -12.47 -22.37
CA LYS A 8 35.32 -11.86 -22.78
C LYS A 8 34.56 -11.25 -21.59
N THR A 9 34.43 -9.93 -21.58
CA THR A 9 33.49 -9.23 -20.71
C THR A 9 32.07 -9.63 -21.10
N LYS A 10 31.25 -10.01 -20.11
CA LYS A 10 29.79 -10.18 -20.24
C LYS A 10 29.25 -9.03 -21.09
N LYS A 11 28.41 -9.32 -22.09
CA LYS A 11 27.70 -8.31 -22.88
C LYS A 11 27.21 -7.23 -21.90
N ALA A 12 27.78 -6.03 -21.99
CA ALA A 12 27.32 -4.90 -21.20
C ALA A 12 25.85 -4.72 -21.56
N LEU A 13 24.94 -5.11 -20.67
CA LEU A 13 23.55 -4.73 -20.82
C LEU A 13 23.56 -3.20 -20.86
N ASP A 14 23.04 -2.64 -21.94
CA ASP A 14 23.00 -1.20 -22.12
C ASP A 14 22.18 -0.61 -20.96
N LEU A 15 22.85 0.09 -20.04
CA LEU A 15 22.21 0.69 -18.87
C LEU A 15 21.07 1.64 -19.29
N TRP A 16 21.12 2.19 -20.51
CA TRP A 16 20.02 2.94 -21.10
C TRP A 16 18.78 2.08 -21.34
N GLN A 17 18.93 0.85 -21.84
CA GLN A 17 17.80 -0.07 -22.03
C GLN A 17 17.24 -0.54 -20.69
N GLN A 18 18.11 -0.83 -19.71
CA GLN A 18 17.69 -1.21 -18.36
C GLN A 18 16.93 -0.07 -17.66
N ALA A 19 17.29 1.17 -17.94
CA ALA A 19 16.63 2.37 -17.44
C ALA A 19 15.34 2.75 -18.18
N GLY A 20 14.85 1.93 -19.12
CA GLY A 20 13.65 2.23 -19.91
C GLY A 20 13.85 3.25 -21.03
N GLY A 21 15.11 3.55 -21.39
CA GLY A 21 15.47 4.47 -22.46
C GLY A 21 15.57 5.94 -22.02
N ARG A 22 16.04 6.79 -22.94
CA ARG A 22 16.24 8.23 -22.70
C ARG A 22 14.96 8.91 -22.21
N ASP A 23 13.85 8.72 -22.91
CA ASP A 23 12.61 9.44 -22.64
C ASP A 23 11.97 9.08 -21.30
N PHE A 24 12.24 7.86 -20.82
CA PHE A 24 11.80 7.44 -19.48
C PHE A 24 12.62 8.13 -18.39
N ILE A 25 13.94 8.24 -18.58
CA ILE A 25 14.83 8.96 -17.66
C ILE A 25 14.47 10.45 -17.63
N THR A 26 14.31 11.10 -18.79
CA THR A 26 13.93 12.52 -18.88
C THR A 26 12.62 12.79 -18.14
N ARG A 27 11.57 12.00 -18.41
CA ARG A 27 10.27 12.13 -17.71
C ARG A 27 10.39 11.90 -16.22
N SER A 28 11.20 10.93 -15.80
CA SER A 28 11.42 10.63 -14.39
C SER A 28 12.14 11.77 -13.67
N LEU A 29 13.09 12.45 -14.32
CA LEU A 29 13.78 13.61 -13.76
C LEU A 29 12.85 14.82 -13.65
N ILE A 30 12.01 15.06 -14.67
CA ILE A 30 10.98 16.12 -14.64
C ILE A 30 9.97 15.86 -13.51
N SER A 31 9.46 14.62 -13.39
CA SER A 31 8.45 14.28 -12.37
C SER A 31 8.98 14.42 -10.94
N HIS A 32 10.28 14.22 -10.73
CA HIS A 32 10.95 14.39 -9.44
C HIS A 32 11.48 15.81 -9.20
N GLY A 33 11.13 16.76 -10.07
CA GLY A 33 11.35 18.19 -9.85
C GLY A 33 12.80 18.63 -10.00
N PHE A 34 13.53 18.04 -10.95
CA PHE A 34 14.89 18.49 -11.27
C PHE A 34 14.83 19.85 -11.98
N SER A 35 15.24 20.94 -11.30
CA SER A 35 15.14 22.32 -11.82
C SER A 35 16.37 23.21 -11.52
N GLU A 36 17.56 22.59 -11.45
CA GLU A 36 18.88 23.20 -11.27
C GLU A 36 19.40 23.63 -9.87
N VAL A 37 20.75 23.65 -9.84
CA VAL A 37 21.81 23.82 -8.83
C VAL A 37 21.89 22.83 -7.67
N ASN A 38 20.83 22.53 -6.92
CA ASN A 38 20.93 21.66 -5.73
C ASN A 38 19.93 20.50 -5.78
N VAL A 39 20.29 19.44 -6.52
CA VAL A 39 19.55 18.17 -6.47
C VAL A 39 19.93 17.41 -5.20
N THR A 40 18.95 17.17 -4.32
CA THR A 40 19.20 16.49 -3.04
C THR A 40 19.51 15.01 -3.22
N THR A 41 20.20 14.41 -2.24
CA THR A 41 20.46 12.96 -2.23
C THR A 41 19.17 12.12 -2.24
N GLU A 42 18.09 12.66 -1.68
CA GLU A 42 16.76 12.04 -1.67
C GLU A 42 16.12 12.02 -3.07
N GLN A 43 16.25 13.11 -3.83
CA GLN A 43 15.79 13.17 -5.22
C GLN A 43 16.55 12.16 -6.09
N TRP A 44 17.87 12.04 -5.90
CA TRP A 44 18.67 11.02 -6.59
C TRP A 44 18.22 9.60 -6.25
N SER A 45 17.98 9.33 -4.96
CA SER A 45 17.54 8.00 -4.52
C SER A 45 16.15 7.65 -5.06
N SER A 46 15.23 8.61 -5.08
CA SER A 46 13.86 8.45 -5.60
C SER A 46 13.84 8.18 -7.12
N VAL A 47 14.63 8.93 -7.89
CA VAL A 47 14.76 8.68 -9.34
C VAL A 47 15.44 7.34 -9.61
N THR A 48 16.47 6.98 -8.84
CA THR A 48 17.17 5.70 -9.02
C THR A 48 16.24 4.52 -8.76
N LEU A 49 15.40 4.60 -7.71
CA LEU A 49 14.36 3.61 -7.44
C LEU A 49 13.31 3.55 -8.56
N THR A 50 12.90 4.70 -9.09
CA THR A 50 11.91 4.75 -10.18
C THR A 50 12.47 4.14 -11.48
N VAL A 51 13.72 4.45 -11.82
CA VAL A 51 14.35 4.06 -13.08
C VAL A 51 14.84 2.61 -13.06
N PHE A 52 15.46 2.18 -11.97
CA PHE A 52 16.13 0.88 -11.90
C PHE A 52 15.49 -0.11 -10.93
N LYS A 53 14.39 0.27 -10.26
CA LYS A 53 13.74 -0.52 -9.18
C LYS A 53 14.73 -0.98 -8.10
N SER A 54 15.88 -0.29 -7.98
CA SER A 54 16.98 -0.67 -7.10
C SER A 54 17.87 0.53 -6.82
N ASN A 55 18.23 0.75 -5.54
CA ASN A 55 19.08 1.86 -5.14
C ASN A 55 20.57 1.47 -5.06
N LYS A 56 21.09 0.85 -6.12
CA LYS A 56 22.51 0.46 -6.18
C LYS A 56 23.39 1.70 -6.42
N LYS A 57 24.53 1.77 -5.72
CA LYS A 57 25.50 2.88 -5.86
C LYS A 57 25.97 3.10 -7.31
N GLU A 58 26.05 2.03 -8.10
CA GLU A 58 26.44 2.07 -9.52
C GLU A 58 25.41 2.81 -10.38
N HIS A 59 24.11 2.57 -10.18
CA HIS A 59 23.02 3.24 -10.90
C HIS A 59 22.94 4.73 -10.54
N LEU A 60 23.13 5.06 -9.27
CA LEU A 60 23.14 6.43 -8.79
C LEU A 60 24.33 7.21 -9.36
N LYS A 61 25.52 6.60 -9.40
CA LYS A 61 26.71 7.19 -10.06
C LYS A 61 26.46 7.40 -11.56
N TRP A 62 25.84 6.44 -12.22
CA TRP A 62 25.52 6.53 -13.65
C TRP A 62 24.52 7.65 -13.97
N LEU A 63 23.44 7.78 -13.20
CA LEU A 63 22.46 8.87 -13.35
C LEU A 63 23.07 10.25 -13.11
N ARG A 64 23.98 10.37 -12.12
CA ARG A 64 24.74 11.61 -11.88
C ARG A 64 25.63 11.98 -13.04
N VAL A 65 26.28 11.00 -13.69
CA VAL A 65 27.09 11.24 -14.90
C VAL A 65 26.22 11.69 -16.06
N ILE A 66 25.05 11.08 -16.27
CA ILE A 66 24.11 11.49 -17.33
C ILE A 66 23.67 12.94 -17.16
N TRP A 67 23.31 13.31 -15.93
CA TRP A 67 22.89 14.66 -15.61
C TRP A 67 24.04 15.67 -15.67
N GLY A 68 25.19 15.32 -15.09
CA GLY A 68 26.37 16.19 -15.02
C GLY A 68 26.98 16.50 -16.38
N GLU A 69 27.05 15.49 -17.26
CA GLU A 69 27.65 15.60 -18.60
C GLU A 69 26.61 15.81 -19.72
N ASP A 70 25.33 16.04 -19.36
CA ASP A 70 24.21 16.18 -20.28
C ASP A 70 24.16 15.10 -21.39
N ARG A 71 24.36 13.84 -20.99
CA ARG A 71 24.43 12.73 -21.95
C ARG A 71 23.09 12.58 -22.66
N ARG A 72 23.13 12.65 -24.00
CA ARG A 72 21.96 12.59 -24.90
C ARG A 72 20.97 13.75 -24.68
N GLY A 73 21.42 14.90 -24.17
CA GLY A 73 20.60 16.11 -24.03
C GLY A 73 19.53 16.04 -22.94
N VAL A 74 19.64 15.07 -22.01
CA VAL A 74 18.64 14.83 -20.95
C VAL A 74 18.51 16.03 -20.02
N ARG A 75 19.61 16.65 -19.59
CA ARG A 75 19.57 17.83 -18.72
C ARG A 75 19.00 19.02 -19.48
N THR A 76 19.41 19.23 -20.72
CA THR A 76 18.89 20.33 -21.55
C THR A 76 17.38 20.22 -21.74
N GLU A 77 16.86 19.02 -22.02
CA GLU A 77 15.44 18.77 -22.21
C GLU A 77 14.62 18.93 -20.92
N VAL A 78 15.16 18.46 -19.79
CA VAL A 78 14.53 18.64 -18.47
C VAL A 78 14.44 20.13 -18.10
N LEU A 79 15.49 20.91 -18.40
CA LEU A 79 15.52 22.35 -18.11
C LEU A 79 14.66 23.17 -19.09
N GLN A 80 14.60 22.80 -20.36
CA GLN A 80 13.70 23.43 -21.34
C GLN A 80 12.22 23.13 -21.05
N ALA A 81 11.90 21.92 -20.56
CA ALA A 81 10.56 21.58 -20.10
C ALA A 81 10.13 22.37 -18.84
N ALA A 82 11.07 23.01 -18.14
CA ALA A 82 10.80 23.88 -17.00
C ALA A 82 10.55 25.36 -17.39
N LEU A 83 10.75 25.75 -18.66
CA LEU A 83 10.43 27.09 -19.16
C LEU A 83 8.94 27.18 -19.57
N PRO A 84 8.22 28.25 -19.20
CA PRO A 84 6.80 28.39 -19.53
C PRO A 84 6.61 28.75 -21.01
N ASN A 85 6.07 27.83 -21.81
CA ASN A 85 5.65 28.10 -23.19
C ASN A 85 4.17 28.58 -23.19
N PRO A 86 3.76 29.64 -23.92
CA PRO A 86 2.47 30.34 -23.70
C PRO A 86 1.19 29.62 -24.18
N LYS A 87 1.24 28.35 -24.58
CA LYS A 87 0.09 27.65 -25.17
C LYS A 87 -0.04 26.20 -24.68
N SER A 88 -0.38 26.05 -23.41
CA SER A 88 -1.03 24.84 -22.89
C SER A 88 -1.80 25.17 -21.59
N PRO A 89 -2.96 24.54 -21.34
CA PRO A 89 -3.77 24.81 -20.14
C PRO A 89 -2.96 24.44 -18.88
N PRO A 90 -3.13 25.18 -17.77
CA PRO A 90 -2.15 25.22 -16.70
C PRO A 90 -1.98 23.86 -16.01
N ALA A 91 -0.75 23.32 -16.09
CA ALA A 91 -0.30 22.18 -15.30
C ALA A 91 -0.23 22.57 -13.81
N THR A 92 -1.31 22.29 -13.09
CA THR A 92 -1.36 21.63 -11.78
C THR A 92 -0.32 22.02 -10.71
N LYS A 93 -0.04 23.30 -10.48
CA LYS A 93 0.55 23.78 -9.19
C LYS A 93 -0.50 24.05 -8.11
N VAL A 94 -1.79 23.99 -8.45
CA VAL A 94 -2.91 24.23 -7.52
C VAL A 94 -3.22 23.01 -6.64
N LYS A 95 -2.83 21.78 -7.03
CA LYS A 95 -3.18 20.58 -6.25
C LYS A 95 -2.30 20.36 -5.02
N LYS A 96 -0.99 20.65 -5.04
CA LYS A 96 -0.11 20.40 -3.88
C LYS A 96 -0.48 21.26 -2.66
N ARG A 97 -0.63 22.58 -2.85
CA ARG A 97 -1.11 23.49 -1.79
C ARG A 97 -2.50 23.14 -1.27
N LYS A 98 -3.40 22.61 -2.11
CA LYS A 98 -4.74 22.19 -1.66
C LYS A 98 -4.70 20.91 -0.84
N VAL A 99 -3.87 19.93 -1.20
CA VAL A 99 -3.73 18.67 -0.45
C VAL A 99 -3.07 18.92 0.91
N ASP A 100 -2.00 19.72 0.96
CA ASP A 100 -1.32 20.03 2.22
C ASP A 100 -2.22 20.82 3.20
N GLN A 101 -3.03 21.75 2.68
CA GLN A 101 -4.01 22.49 3.47
C GLN A 101 -5.17 21.59 3.93
N GLN A 102 -5.65 20.71 3.05
CA GLN A 102 -6.74 19.77 3.35
C GLN A 102 -6.33 18.70 4.38
N GLU A 103 -5.07 18.25 4.37
CA GLU A 103 -4.53 17.35 5.39
C GLU A 103 -4.37 18.05 6.75
N GLN A 104 -3.93 19.31 6.78
CA GLN A 104 -3.85 20.11 8.01
C GLN A 104 -5.24 20.39 8.60
N ASP A 105 -6.21 20.76 7.76
CA ASP A 105 -7.59 20.99 8.17
C ASP A 105 -8.24 19.68 8.69
N ALA A 106 -7.94 18.54 8.05
CA ALA A 106 -8.39 17.22 8.50
C ALA A 106 -7.78 16.83 9.86
N GLN A 107 -6.48 17.08 10.07
CA GLN A 107 -5.81 16.81 11.33
C GLN A 107 -6.35 17.67 12.48
N GLY A 108 -6.65 18.95 12.20
CA GLY A 108 -7.30 19.85 13.16
C GLY A 108 -8.70 19.37 13.56
N ASN A 109 -9.51 18.97 12.57
CA ASN A 109 -10.84 18.43 12.80
C ASN A 109 -10.81 17.10 13.57
N LEU A 110 -9.85 16.22 13.27
CA LEU A 110 -9.67 14.95 13.98
C LEU A 110 -9.29 15.18 15.44
N THR A 111 -8.35 16.09 15.70
CA THR A 111 -7.93 16.44 17.06
C THR A 111 -9.11 17.01 17.87
N TRP A 112 -9.91 17.89 17.25
CA TRP A 112 -11.11 18.44 17.87
C TRP A 112 -12.15 17.35 18.21
N LEU A 113 -12.36 16.38 17.31
CA LEU A 113 -13.24 15.24 17.58
C LEU A 113 -12.71 14.43 18.77
N TRP A 114 -11.41 14.14 18.80
CA TRP A 114 -10.80 13.41 19.91
C TRP A 114 -10.89 14.13 21.27
N GLU A 115 -11.06 15.44 21.33
CA GLU A 115 -11.26 16.16 22.60
C GLU A 115 -12.71 16.05 23.12
N LYS A 116 -13.67 15.68 22.28
CA LYS A 116 -15.06 15.53 22.68
C LYS A 116 -15.29 14.22 23.44
N LYS A 117 -16.32 14.23 24.29
CA LYS A 117 -16.82 13.01 24.92
C LYS A 117 -17.31 12.03 23.86
N ASP A 118 -17.09 10.75 24.11
CA ASP A 118 -17.48 9.68 23.21
C ASP A 118 -19.01 9.70 23.00
N THR A 119 -19.44 9.51 21.75
CA THR A 119 -20.86 9.51 21.38
C THR A 119 -21.12 8.45 20.31
N GLU A 120 -22.38 8.03 20.17
CA GLU A 120 -22.81 7.07 19.14
C GLU A 120 -23.14 7.73 17.79
N VAL A 121 -22.80 9.01 17.63
CA VAL A 121 -23.09 9.76 16.40
C VAL A 121 -22.22 9.21 15.27
N VAL A 122 -22.81 8.96 14.11
CA VAL A 122 -22.08 8.55 12.90
C VAL A 122 -21.27 9.74 12.38
N VAL A 123 -19.96 9.57 12.29
CA VAL A 123 -19.01 10.60 11.84
C VAL A 123 -18.42 10.30 10.46
N ALA A 124 -18.48 9.04 10.01
CA ALA A 124 -18.10 8.68 8.65
C ALA A 124 -18.97 7.55 8.08
N VAL A 125 -19.16 7.60 6.76
CA VAL A 125 -19.85 6.59 5.97
C VAL A 125 -18.89 6.18 4.86
N LEU A 126 -18.47 4.91 4.87
CA LEU A 126 -17.47 4.39 3.94
C LEU A 126 -18.10 3.37 2.99
N PRO A 127 -17.65 3.33 1.72
CA PRO A 127 -18.10 2.31 0.78
C PRO A 127 -17.61 0.93 1.22
N SER A 128 -18.50 -0.06 1.24
CA SER A 128 -18.11 -1.46 1.37
C SER A 128 -17.86 -2.08 -0.01
N GLN A 129 -17.08 -3.15 -0.03
CA GLN A 129 -16.90 -4.00 -1.21
C GLN A 129 -18.24 -4.58 -1.70
N MET A 130 -19.16 -4.86 -0.77
CA MET A 130 -20.48 -5.37 -1.12
C MET A 130 -21.39 -4.22 -1.58
N LYS A 131 -21.78 -4.23 -2.85
CA LYS A 131 -22.67 -3.22 -3.44
C LYS A 131 -23.92 -3.00 -2.57
N GLY A 132 -24.16 -1.75 -2.20
CA GLY A 132 -25.32 -1.34 -1.38
C GLY A 132 -25.13 -1.49 0.12
N ARG A 133 -24.00 -2.01 0.60
CA ARG A 133 -23.63 -1.96 2.02
C ARG A 133 -22.69 -0.78 2.27
N MET A 134 -22.95 -0.06 3.35
CA MET A 134 -22.10 1.02 3.82
C MET A 134 -21.54 0.64 5.19
N LEU A 135 -20.27 0.97 5.41
CA LEU A 135 -19.65 0.88 6.72
C LEU A 135 -19.86 2.22 7.42
N LEU A 136 -20.39 2.18 8.63
CA LEU A 136 -20.63 3.36 9.44
C LEU A 136 -19.58 3.40 10.53
N ILE A 137 -18.88 4.52 10.66
CA ILE A 137 -17.97 4.77 11.78
C ILE A 137 -18.63 5.79 12.69
N ARG A 138 -18.85 5.38 13.94
CA ARG A 138 -19.35 6.22 15.03
C ARG A 138 -18.22 6.97 15.70
N HIS A 139 -18.56 8.06 16.39
CA HIS A 139 -17.57 8.89 17.07
C HIS A 139 -16.75 8.09 18.10
N CYS A 140 -17.41 7.28 18.92
CA CYS A 140 -16.74 6.38 19.88
C CYS A 140 -15.75 5.41 19.21
N GLU A 141 -16.09 4.86 18.04
CA GLU A 141 -15.20 4.00 17.26
C GLU A 141 -14.02 4.79 16.71
N LEU A 142 -14.25 5.97 16.12
CA LEU A 142 -13.18 6.86 15.63
C LEU A 142 -12.19 7.26 16.73
N CYS A 143 -12.67 7.39 17.96
CA CYS A 143 -11.85 7.70 19.13
C CYS A 143 -10.84 6.58 19.47
N SER A 144 -11.03 5.37 18.98
CA SER A 144 -10.04 4.30 19.10
C SER A 144 -8.72 4.57 18.36
N LEU A 145 -8.71 5.52 17.41
CA LEU A 145 -7.51 5.99 16.72
C LEU A 145 -6.62 6.91 17.58
N ARG A 146 -7.10 7.34 18.76
CA ARG A 146 -6.30 8.14 19.68
C ARG A 146 -5.03 7.35 20.07
N PRO A 147 -3.88 8.03 20.26
CA PRO A 147 -2.68 7.37 20.75
C PRO A 147 -2.94 6.58 22.04
N HIS A 148 -2.33 5.40 22.15
CA HIS A 148 -2.44 4.49 23.31
C HIS A 148 -3.84 3.92 23.57
N GLN A 149 -4.78 4.05 22.63
CA GLN A 149 -6.07 3.36 22.68
C GLN A 149 -6.05 2.07 21.85
N TRP A 150 -6.93 1.15 22.23
CA TRP A 150 -7.13 -0.09 21.49
C TRP A 150 -8.02 0.17 20.29
N LEU A 151 -7.54 -0.20 19.10
CA LEU A 151 -8.33 -0.08 17.88
C LEU A 151 -9.58 -0.96 17.95
N THR A 152 -10.69 -0.38 17.52
CA THR A 152 -11.96 -1.09 17.32
C THR A 152 -11.95 -1.79 15.96
N GLY A 153 -12.71 -2.89 15.85
CA GLY A 153 -12.73 -3.66 14.61
C GLY A 153 -13.36 -2.88 13.45
N GLU A 154 -14.34 -2.02 13.74
CA GLU A 154 -15.03 -1.18 12.76
C GLU A 154 -14.08 -0.18 12.10
N VAL A 155 -13.17 0.41 12.89
CA VAL A 155 -12.14 1.31 12.35
C VAL A 155 -11.16 0.55 11.47
N ILE A 156 -10.70 -0.63 11.90
CA ILE A 156 -9.77 -1.45 11.10
C ILE A 156 -10.45 -1.86 9.78
N GLU A 157 -11.71 -2.30 9.82
CA GLU A 157 -12.50 -2.66 8.64
C GLU A 157 -12.62 -1.48 7.68
N GLY A 158 -13.01 -0.31 8.20
CA GLY A 158 -13.13 0.91 7.42
C GLY A 158 -11.84 1.29 6.71
N VAL A 159 -10.69 1.23 7.41
CA VAL A 159 -9.38 1.52 6.83
C VAL A 159 -9.04 0.54 5.71
N PHE A 160 -9.32 -0.75 5.88
CA PHE A 160 -9.05 -1.76 4.87
C PHE A 160 -9.89 -1.56 3.61
N HIS A 161 -11.17 -1.20 3.75
CA HIS A 161 -12.03 -0.89 2.60
C HIS A 161 -11.56 0.36 1.86
N VAL A 162 -11.20 1.43 2.58
CA VAL A 162 -10.65 2.66 1.97
C VAL A 162 -9.31 2.38 1.28
N ALA A 163 -8.44 1.60 1.90
CA ALA A 163 -7.16 1.20 1.31
C ALA A 163 -7.38 0.35 0.05
N ALA A 164 -8.27 -0.64 0.11
CA ALA A 164 -8.55 -1.51 -1.01
C ALA A 164 -9.12 -0.75 -2.22
N ASP A 165 -9.96 0.26 -1.98
CA ASP A 165 -10.45 1.17 -3.02
C ASP A 165 -9.29 1.99 -3.61
N LYS A 166 -8.49 2.63 -2.74
CA LYS A 166 -7.34 3.44 -3.13
C LYS A 166 -6.31 2.66 -3.95
N PHE A 167 -6.09 1.38 -3.64
CA PHE A 167 -5.16 0.51 -4.36
C PHE A 167 -5.82 -0.29 -5.50
N ALA A 168 -7.11 -0.07 -5.78
CA ALA A 168 -7.87 -0.75 -6.82
C ALA A 168 -7.85 -2.29 -6.71
N VAL A 169 -7.85 -2.83 -5.48
CA VAL A 169 -7.82 -4.28 -5.20
C VAL A 169 -9.17 -4.84 -4.73
N LEU A 170 -10.22 -4.01 -4.60
CA LEU A 170 -11.56 -4.45 -4.17
C LEU A 170 -12.17 -5.57 -5.02
N ASN A 171 -11.79 -5.69 -6.30
CA ASN A 171 -12.29 -6.76 -7.17
C ASN A 171 -11.45 -8.04 -7.12
N LYS A 172 -10.25 -7.96 -6.52
CA LYS A 172 -9.29 -9.08 -6.45
C LYS A 172 -9.25 -9.73 -5.08
N MET A 173 -9.48 -8.96 -4.03
CA MET A 173 -9.44 -9.42 -2.65
C MET A 173 -10.83 -9.34 -2.04
N TYR A 174 -11.26 -10.40 -1.37
CA TYR A 174 -12.44 -10.36 -0.52
C TYR A 174 -12.07 -9.86 0.87
N LEU A 175 -12.67 -8.75 1.29
CA LEU A 175 -12.54 -8.22 2.64
C LEU A 175 -13.60 -8.87 3.53
N LEU A 176 -13.15 -9.80 4.36
CA LEU A 176 -14.01 -10.51 5.29
C LEU A 176 -14.14 -9.68 6.58
N ASN A 177 -15.37 -9.59 7.08
CA ASN A 177 -15.67 -8.90 8.33
C ASN A 177 -14.99 -9.61 9.52
N HIS A 178 -14.45 -8.83 10.44
CA HIS A 178 -13.66 -9.33 11.56
C HIS A 178 -14.42 -10.18 12.58
N TYR A 179 -15.72 -9.94 12.76
CA TYR A 179 -16.58 -10.79 13.56
C TYR A 179 -16.73 -12.16 12.91
N THR A 180 -17.04 -12.18 11.61
CA THR A 180 -17.19 -13.43 10.85
C THR A 180 -15.88 -14.21 10.81
N ALA A 181 -14.75 -13.55 10.61
CA ALA A 181 -13.44 -14.20 10.65
C ALA A 181 -13.10 -14.78 12.02
N SER A 182 -13.38 -14.04 13.10
CA SER A 182 -13.19 -14.52 14.48
C SER A 182 -14.05 -15.75 14.76
N VAL A 183 -15.32 -15.76 14.33
CA VAL A 183 -16.21 -16.92 14.46
C VAL A 183 -15.72 -18.10 13.63
N ILE A 184 -15.21 -17.87 12.42
CA ILE A 184 -14.64 -18.93 11.56
C ILE A 184 -13.45 -19.61 12.25
N LEU A 185 -12.53 -18.84 12.84
CA LEU A 185 -11.31 -19.38 13.43
C LEU A 185 -11.50 -19.94 14.84
N PHE A 186 -12.28 -19.27 15.69
CA PHE A 186 -12.37 -19.57 17.12
C PHE A 186 -13.77 -19.96 17.60
N GLY A 187 -14.79 -19.76 16.77
CA GLY A 187 -16.18 -20.03 17.14
C GLY A 187 -16.58 -21.51 17.09
N ASP A 188 -17.66 -21.81 17.81
CA ASP A 188 -18.25 -23.15 17.85
C ASP A 188 -19.05 -23.47 16.59
N ARG A 189 -19.29 -24.77 16.34
CA ARG A 189 -20.04 -25.25 15.16
C ARG A 189 -21.43 -24.63 14.99
N THR A 190 -22.09 -24.28 16.09
CA THR A 190 -23.42 -23.64 16.10
C THR A 190 -23.37 -22.17 15.69
N GLN A 191 -22.26 -21.47 15.96
CA GLN A 191 -22.04 -20.10 15.53
C GLN A 191 -21.64 -20.06 14.05
N LEU A 192 -20.85 -21.04 13.59
CA LEU A 192 -20.40 -21.14 12.21
C LEU A 192 -21.53 -21.22 11.18
N THR A 193 -22.63 -21.93 11.49
CA THR A 193 -23.76 -22.08 10.56
C THR A 193 -24.44 -20.74 10.25
N SER A 194 -24.57 -19.88 11.26
CA SER A 194 -25.18 -18.55 11.13
C SER A 194 -24.28 -17.53 10.42
N HIS A 195 -22.98 -17.78 10.42
CA HIS A 195 -21.96 -16.95 9.79
C HIS A 195 -21.44 -17.53 8.47
N SER A 196 -22.11 -18.56 7.94
CA SER A 196 -21.85 -19.05 6.59
C SER A 196 -22.06 -17.92 5.58
N LEU A 197 -21.22 -17.89 4.53
CA LEU A 197 -21.27 -16.88 3.48
C LEU A 197 -21.81 -17.47 2.16
N PRO A 198 -23.06 -18.01 2.13
CA PRO A 198 -23.57 -18.77 0.99
C PRO A 198 -23.78 -17.93 -0.28
N LYS A 199 -23.68 -16.60 -0.17
CA LYS A 199 -23.83 -15.66 -1.29
C LYS A 199 -22.49 -15.13 -1.82
N VAL A 200 -21.37 -15.60 -1.27
CA VAL A 200 -20.03 -15.18 -1.66
C VAL A 200 -19.37 -16.35 -2.36
N ASN A 201 -19.07 -16.19 -3.64
CA ASN A 201 -18.24 -17.14 -4.36
C ASN A 201 -16.77 -16.72 -4.19
N PHE A 202 -16.01 -17.50 -3.44
CA PHE A 202 -14.61 -17.21 -3.15
C PHE A 202 -13.68 -17.44 -4.34
N ASP A 203 -14.09 -18.25 -5.33
CA ASP A 203 -13.33 -18.49 -6.56
C ASP A 203 -13.19 -17.23 -7.42
N ASN A 204 -14.03 -16.22 -7.19
CA ASN A 204 -13.94 -14.92 -7.89
C ASN A 204 -12.79 -14.04 -7.36
N TYR A 205 -12.13 -14.43 -6.28
CA TYR A 205 -11.11 -13.62 -5.61
C TYR A 205 -9.76 -14.34 -5.58
N GLU A 206 -8.69 -13.58 -5.80
CA GLU A 206 -7.30 -14.06 -5.70
C GLU A 206 -6.92 -14.34 -4.23
N ALA A 207 -7.53 -13.60 -3.29
CA ALA A 207 -7.28 -13.74 -1.86
C ALA A 207 -8.45 -13.27 -0.99
N VAL A 208 -8.46 -13.74 0.26
CA VAL A 208 -9.31 -13.22 1.34
C VAL A 208 -8.43 -12.53 2.38
N LEU A 209 -8.85 -11.37 2.84
CA LEU A 209 -8.15 -10.58 3.85
C LEU A 209 -9.12 -10.24 4.98
N SER A 210 -8.68 -10.43 6.21
CA SER A 210 -9.41 -10.07 7.42
C SER A 210 -8.45 -9.79 8.56
N PHE A 211 -8.99 -9.39 9.69
CA PHE A 211 -8.32 -9.35 10.97
C PHE A 211 -9.20 -10.06 12.01
N VAL A 212 -8.57 -10.58 13.05
CA VAL A 212 -9.25 -11.35 14.10
C VAL A 212 -8.78 -10.91 15.47
N LEU A 213 -9.72 -10.87 16.41
CA LEU A 213 -9.43 -10.50 17.78
C LEU A 213 -9.16 -11.77 18.58
N VAL A 214 -7.91 -11.96 18.97
CA VAL A 214 -7.46 -13.09 19.78
C VAL A 214 -7.56 -12.69 21.26
N ASN A 215 -8.14 -13.57 22.08
CA ASN A 215 -8.28 -13.41 23.54
C ASN A 215 -8.89 -12.06 23.98
N ASN A 216 -9.70 -11.44 23.11
CA ASN A 216 -10.29 -10.12 23.33
C ASN A 216 -9.27 -8.99 23.60
N ASN A 217 -8.00 -9.17 23.21
CA ASN A 217 -6.92 -8.26 23.58
C ASN A 217 -5.76 -8.21 22.58
N HIS A 218 -5.86 -8.83 21.41
CA HIS A 218 -4.78 -8.78 20.43
C HIS A 218 -5.30 -8.99 19.01
N TRP A 219 -4.92 -8.10 18.09
CA TRP A 219 -5.34 -8.19 16.69
C TRP A 219 -4.29 -8.93 15.88
N LYS A 220 -4.73 -9.97 15.16
CA LYS A 220 -3.93 -10.66 14.15
C LYS A 220 -4.52 -10.46 12.76
N LEU A 221 -3.66 -10.43 11.75
CA LEU A 221 -4.08 -10.32 10.36
C LEU A 221 -4.27 -11.71 9.76
N LEU A 222 -5.46 -12.00 9.25
CA LEU A 222 -5.76 -13.22 8.52
C LEU A 222 -5.64 -12.94 7.01
N TYR A 223 -4.79 -13.70 6.33
CA TYR A 223 -4.65 -13.65 4.88
C TYR A 223 -4.76 -15.06 4.30
N ILE A 224 -5.67 -15.26 3.36
CA ILE A 224 -5.88 -16.53 2.67
C ILE A 224 -5.60 -16.27 1.20
N HIS A 225 -4.60 -16.95 0.65
CA HIS A 225 -4.30 -16.87 -0.77
C HIS A 225 -4.93 -18.06 -1.50
N ALA A 226 -5.90 -17.78 -2.37
CA ALA A 226 -6.73 -18.81 -3.00
C ALA A 226 -5.90 -19.73 -3.90
N ASN A 227 -5.04 -19.15 -4.75
CA ASN A 227 -4.28 -19.88 -5.77
C ASN A 227 -3.32 -20.93 -5.18
N THR A 228 -2.71 -20.65 -4.03
CA THR A 228 -1.81 -21.59 -3.36
C THR A 228 -2.49 -22.37 -2.23
N SER A 229 -3.77 -22.07 -1.95
CA SER A 229 -4.50 -22.65 -0.81
C SER A 229 -3.73 -22.50 0.51
N THR A 230 -3.06 -21.36 0.69
CA THR A 230 -2.26 -21.07 1.89
C THR A 230 -2.98 -20.05 2.76
N VAL A 231 -3.05 -20.35 4.05
CA VAL A 231 -3.53 -19.44 5.09
C VAL A 231 -2.33 -18.89 5.83
N PHE A 232 -2.38 -17.61 6.19
CA PHE A 232 -1.41 -16.92 7.03
C PHE A 232 -2.16 -16.18 8.12
N LEU A 233 -1.74 -16.39 9.37
CA LEU A 233 -2.21 -15.60 10.50
C LEU A 233 -1.05 -14.79 11.05
N VAL A 234 -0.90 -13.55 10.56
CA VAL A 234 0.26 -12.71 10.82
C VAL A 234 0.09 -11.96 12.14
N ASP A 235 1.09 -12.07 13.00
CA ASP A 235 1.10 -11.47 14.33
C ASP A 235 2.07 -10.27 14.38
N PRO A 236 1.57 -9.02 14.59
CA PRO A 236 2.44 -7.86 14.66
C PRO A 236 3.37 -7.86 15.89
N ALA A 237 3.08 -8.65 16.92
CA ALA A 237 3.87 -8.74 18.15
C ALA A 237 5.03 -9.77 18.08
N GLN A 238 5.30 -10.34 16.91
CA GLN A 238 6.36 -11.35 16.67
C GLN A 238 6.28 -12.51 17.68
N SER A 239 5.30 -13.39 17.50
CA SER A 239 5.09 -14.56 18.36
C SER A 239 5.80 -15.80 17.82
N ILE A 240 6.44 -16.56 18.70
CA ILE A 240 7.03 -17.87 18.36
C ILE A 240 5.94 -18.87 17.92
N LYS A 241 4.68 -18.65 18.34
CA LYS A 241 3.53 -19.51 18.04
C LYS A 241 2.81 -19.17 16.73
N GLU A 242 3.32 -18.21 15.95
CA GLU A 242 2.66 -17.77 14.71
C GLU A 242 2.47 -18.92 13.71
N LEU A 243 3.44 -19.85 13.63
CA LEU A 243 3.34 -21.02 12.78
C LEU A 243 2.22 -21.97 13.24
N ASP A 244 2.19 -22.30 14.54
CA ASP A 244 1.16 -23.17 15.13
C ASP A 244 -0.24 -22.59 14.95
N ASP A 245 -0.38 -21.28 15.19
CA ASP A 245 -1.65 -20.56 15.02
C ASP A 245 -2.09 -20.55 13.55
N THR A 246 -1.15 -20.41 12.62
CA THR A 246 -1.41 -20.47 11.17
C THR A 246 -1.85 -21.87 10.74
N GLU A 247 -1.18 -22.92 11.23
CA GLU A 247 -1.56 -24.31 10.95
C GLU A 247 -2.94 -24.66 11.50
N HIS A 248 -3.25 -24.19 12.71
CA HIS A 248 -4.57 -24.37 13.32
C HIS A 248 -5.65 -23.64 12.50
N ALA A 249 -5.40 -22.40 12.10
CA ALA A 249 -6.32 -21.63 11.25
C ALA A 249 -6.58 -22.34 9.90
N ALA A 250 -5.53 -22.87 9.26
CA ALA A 250 -5.65 -23.62 8.01
C ALA A 250 -6.54 -24.86 8.15
N LYS A 251 -6.33 -25.68 9.20
CA LYS A 251 -7.17 -26.85 9.50
C LYS A 251 -8.63 -26.45 9.71
N ARG A 252 -8.88 -25.34 10.42
CA ARG A 252 -10.22 -24.86 10.70
C ARG A 252 -10.94 -24.42 9.42
N ILE A 253 -10.29 -23.61 8.60
CA ILE A 253 -10.82 -23.15 7.30
C ILE A 253 -11.12 -24.34 6.37
N GLN A 254 -10.23 -25.33 6.31
CA GLN A 254 -10.44 -26.54 5.51
C GLN A 254 -11.67 -27.34 5.99
N SER A 255 -11.89 -27.42 7.30
CA SER A 255 -13.03 -28.14 7.88
C SER A 255 -14.39 -27.52 7.58
N ILE A 256 -14.42 -26.22 7.26
CA ILE A 256 -15.65 -25.46 7.05
C ILE A 256 -16.14 -25.54 5.61
N LYS A 257 -15.32 -26.04 4.66
CA LYS A 257 -15.58 -25.94 3.21
C LYS A 257 -16.09 -24.54 2.88
N ILE A 258 -15.18 -23.57 2.90
CA ILE A 258 -15.41 -22.30 2.22
C ILE A 258 -15.48 -22.65 0.72
N GLN A 259 -16.66 -23.02 0.25
CA GLN A 259 -17.03 -23.20 -1.17
C GLN A 259 -17.73 -21.93 -1.64
#